data_AF-A0A0F9RFG2-F1
#
_entry.id   AF-A0A0F9RFG2-F1
#
_cell.length_a   1.000
_cell.length_b   1.000
_cell.length_c   1.000
_cell.angle_alpha   90.00
_cell.angle_beta   90.00
_cell.angle_gamma   90.00
#
_symmetry.space_group_name_H-M   'P 1'
#
loop_
_entity.id
_entity.type
_entity.pdbx_description
1 polymer ?
#
loop_
_entity_poly.entity_id
_entity_poly.type
_entity_poly.pdbx_seq_one_letter_code
_entity_poly.pdbx_strand_id
1 'polypeptide(L)' 'MIKIKSLGANKTELFLNNGNVVFFSYETPVAAMIDGKGCVRTATKYSTTTSKHITQWLGGLDADVWSQSEINALTN' A
#
# COMPACT_ATOMS: atom_id res chain seq x y z
N MET A 1 2.39 4.84 17.62
CA MET A 1 2.23 3.38 17.70
C MET A 1 2.15 2.83 16.29
N ILE A 2 2.89 1.76 15.98
CA ILE A 2 2.70 1.03 14.72
C ILE A 2 1.56 0.04 14.95
N LYS A 3 0.58 -0.01 14.04
CA LYS A 3 -0.57 -0.91 14.14
C LYS A 3 -0.75 -1.69 12.85
N ILE A 4 -0.95 -2.99 12.97
CA ILE A 4 -1.20 -3.87 11.83
C ILE A 4 -2.67 -4.27 11.84
N LYS A 5 -3.32 -4.20 10.68
CA LYS A 5 -4.70 -4.63 10.47
C LYS A 5 -4.78 -5.56 9.27
N SER A 6 -5.19 -6.80 9.50
CA SER A 6 -5.43 -7.77 8.44
C SER A 6 -6.85 -7.59 7.89
N LEU A 7 -7.00 -7.29 6.60
CA LEU A 7 -8.32 -7.15 5.95
C LEU A 7 -8.83 -8.45 5.31
N GLY A 8 -8.00 -9.48 5.25
CA GLY A 8 -8.38 -10.80 4.76
C GLY A 8 -7.17 -11.65 4.40
N ALA A 9 -7.42 -12.78 3.75
CA ALA A 9 -6.36 -13.61 3.20
C ALA A 9 -5.53 -12.78 2.19
N ASN A 10 -4.25 -12.56 2.49
CA ASN A 10 -3.27 -11.85 1.66
C ASN A 10 -3.44 -10.33 1.56
N LYS A 11 -4.12 -9.68 2.50
CA LYS A 11 -4.27 -8.22 2.54
C LYS A 11 -4.03 -7.68 3.95
N THR A 12 -3.03 -6.84 4.10
CA THR A 12 -2.64 -6.27 5.39
C THR A 12 -2.40 -4.77 5.27
N GLU A 13 -2.94 -3.99 6.18
CA GLU A 13 -2.65 -2.57 6.35
C GLU A 13 -1.71 -2.37 7.52
N LEU A 14 -0.63 -1.63 7.30
CA LEU A 14 0.32 -1.19 8.31
C LEU A 14 0.16 0.30 8.53
N PHE A 15 -0.37 0.67 9.69
CA PHE A 15 -0.45 2.04 10.15
C PHE A 15 0.88 2.41 10.79
N LEU A 16 1.60 3.33 10.16
CA LEU A 16 2.85 3.91 10.64
C LEU A 16 2.55 5.02 11.65
N ASN A 17 3.52 5.29 12.53
CA ASN A 17 3.37 6.31 13.55
C ASN A 17 3.27 7.75 12.98
N ASN A 18 3.67 7.92 11.73
CA ASN A 18 3.72 9.21 11.05
C ASN A 18 2.38 9.57 10.37
N GLY A 19 1.31 8.79 10.60
CA GLY A 19 0.01 8.93 9.92
C GLY A 19 -0.10 8.16 8.60
N ASN A 20 1.02 7.67 8.06
CA ASN A 20 1.04 6.90 6.83
C ASN A 20 0.42 5.50 7.01
N VAL A 21 -0.21 4.98 5.96
CA VAL A 21 -0.79 3.63 5.94
C VAL A 21 -0.22 2.87 4.76
N VAL A 22 0.55 1.82 5.00
CA VAL A 22 1.11 0.97 3.93
C VAL A 22 0.21 -0.23 3.73
N PHE A 23 -0.16 -0.48 2.47
CA PHE A 23 -0.94 -1.64 2.06
C PHE A 23 -0.03 -2.73 1.49
N PHE A 24 -0.10 -3.88 2.15
CA PHE A 24 0.60 -5.09 1.79
C PHE A 24 -0.35 -6.07 1.10
N SER A 25 0.08 -6.55 -0.06
CA SER A 25 -0.54 -7.70 -0.71
C SER A 25 0.40 -8.89 -0.51
N TYR A 26 -0.09 -9.93 0.15
CA TYR A 26 0.76 -10.98 0.74
C TYR A 26 1.76 -10.35 1.72
N GLU A 27 3.05 -10.44 1.45
CA GLU A 27 4.13 -9.89 2.29
C GLU A 27 4.88 -8.74 1.60
N THR A 28 4.38 -8.27 0.45
CA THR A 28 5.02 -7.21 -0.33
C THR A 28 4.22 -5.92 -0.20
N PRO A 29 4.85 -4.77 0.10
CA PRO A 29 4.17 -3.49 0.12
C PRO A 29 3.89 -3.07 -1.33
N VAL A 30 2.63 -2.88 -1.68
CA VAL A 30 2.21 -2.61 -3.08
C VAL A 30 1.51 -1.27 -3.24
N ALA A 31 1.03 -0.68 -2.15
CA ALA A 31 0.50 0.66 -2.11
C ALA A 31 0.74 1.28 -0.73
N ALA A 32 0.66 2.59 -0.64
CA ALA A 32 0.69 3.30 0.63
C ALA A 32 -0.19 4.56 0.55
N MET A 33 -0.60 5.08 1.69
CA MET A 33 -1.24 6.36 1.86
C MET A 33 -0.32 7.19 2.73
N ILE A 34 0.10 8.32 2.19
CA ILE A 34 0.99 9.26 2.86
C ILE A 34 0.14 10.42 3.37
N ASP A 35 0.24 10.69 4.67
CA ASP A 35 -0.44 11.83 5.27
C ASP A 35 0.08 13.13 4.62
N GLY A 36 -0.83 13.92 4.03
CA GLY A 36 -0.50 15.16 3.31
C GLY A 36 -0.08 15.02 1.83
N LYS A 37 0.21 13.82 1.31
CA LYS A 37 0.46 13.59 -0.14
C LYS A 37 -0.67 12.85 -0.84
N GLY A 38 -1.39 11.97 -0.14
CA GLY A 38 -2.44 11.13 -0.71
C GLY A 38 -2.00 9.68 -0.92
N CYS A 39 -2.71 8.98 -1.80
CA CYS A 39 -2.46 7.57 -2.08
C CYS A 39 -1.35 7.39 -3.12
N VAL A 40 -0.52 6.38 -2.93
CA VAL A 40 0.55 5.97 -3.85
C VAL A 40 0.45 4.46 -4.09
N ARG A 41 0.78 4.03 -5.30
CA ARG A 41 0.77 2.62 -5.72
C ARG A 41 2.04 2.26 -6.46
N THR A 42 2.42 1.00 -6.37
CA THR A 42 3.60 0.49 -7.09
C THR A 42 3.38 0.54 -8.60
N ALA A 43 4.41 0.96 -9.34
CA ALA A 43 4.52 0.81 -10.78
C ALA A 43 4.68 -0.67 -11.19
N THR A 44 5.20 -1.49 -10.29
CA THR A 44 5.53 -2.89 -10.57
C THR A 44 4.27 -3.75 -10.61
N LYS A 45 3.99 -4.33 -11.77
CA LYS A 45 2.88 -5.26 -11.93
C LYS A 45 3.31 -6.67 -11.52
N TYR A 46 3.03 -7.05 -10.28
CA TYR A 46 3.27 -8.41 -9.77
C TYR A 46 2.31 -9.44 -10.37
N SER A 47 1.01 -9.20 -10.23
CA SER A 47 -0.04 -10.09 -10.71
C SER A 47 -1.34 -9.32 -10.92
N THR A 48 -2.27 -9.90 -11.68
CA THR A 48 -3.64 -9.38 -11.84
C THR A 48 -4.38 -9.31 -10.50
N THR A 49 -4.17 -10.29 -9.62
CA THR A 49 -4.74 -10.30 -8.26
C THR A 49 -4.25 -9.11 -7.44
N THR A 50 -2.94 -8.81 -7.48
CA THR A 50 -2.35 -7.67 -6.79
C THR A 50 -2.91 -6.34 -7.30
N SER A 51 -3.01 -6.16 -8.63
CA SER A 51 -3.62 -4.96 -9.21
C SER A 51 -5.07 -4.78 -8.78
N LYS A 52 -5.83 -5.88 -8.68
CA LYS A 52 -7.20 -5.85 -8.17
C LYS A 52 -7.25 -5.49 -6.68
N HIS A 53 -6.33 -5.99 -5.86
CA HIS A 53 -6.22 -5.62 -4.45
C HIS A 53 -5.94 -4.13 -4.26
N ILE A 54 -4.98 -3.56 -5.00
CA ILE A 54 -4.68 -2.13 -4.98
C ILE A 54 -5.92 -1.33 -5.36
N THR A 55 -6.58 -1.70 -6.47
CA THR A 55 -7.78 -0.98 -6.95
C THR A 55 -8.92 -1.03 -5.92
N GLN A 56 -9.15 -2.19 -5.31
CA GLN A 56 -10.14 -2.36 -4.25
C GLN A 56 -9.80 -1.54 -3.01
N TRP A 57 -8.52 -1.48 -2.64
CA TRP A 57 -8.06 -0.72 -1.49
C TRP A 57 -8.16 0.79 -1.71
N LEU A 58 -7.79 1.25 -2.91
CA LEU A 58 -7.93 2.66 -3.31
C LEU A 58 -9.40 3.08 -3.41
N GLY A 59 -10.33 2.16 -3.67
CA GLY A 59 -11.76 2.46 -3.68
C GLY A 59 -12.17 3.51 -4.72
N GLY A 60 -11.36 3.69 -5.78
CA GLY A 60 -11.56 4.73 -6.79
C GLY A 60 -10.83 6.05 -6.53
N LEU A 61 -10.02 6.13 -5.46
CA LEU A 61 -9.11 7.26 -5.25
C LEU A 61 -7.98 7.26 -6.29
N ASP A 62 -7.61 8.45 -6.74
CA ASP A 62 -6.40 8.64 -7.54
C ASP A 62 -5.16 8.33 -6.69
N ALA A 63 -4.25 7.56 -7.28
CA ALA A 63 -3.00 7.17 -6.64
C ALA A 63 -1.82 7.42 -7.55
N ASP A 64 -0.83 8.14 -7.01
CA ASP A 64 0.43 8.37 -7.68
C ASP A 64 1.20 7.06 -7.87
N VAL A 65 1.88 6.95 -9.00
CA VAL A 65 2.64 5.74 -9.34
C VAL A 65 4.07 5.93 -8.88
N TRP A 66 4.49 5.12 -7.90
CA TRP A 66 5.85 5.13 -7.36
C TRP A 66 6.58 3.84 -7.73
N SER A 67 7.91 3.90 -7.81
CA SER A 67 8.72 2.71 -7.98
C SER A 67 8.66 1.82 -6.73
N GLN A 68 8.88 0.51 -6.90
CA GLN A 68 8.85 -0.41 -5.77
C GLN A 68 9.87 -0.05 -4.69
N SER A 69 11.04 0.45 -5.09
CA SER A 69 12.09 0.85 -4.15
C SER A 69 11.63 2.00 -3.25
N GLU A 70 10.90 2.98 -3.79
CA GLU A 70 10.35 4.10 -3.01
C GLU A 70 9.30 3.62 -2.01
N ILE A 71 8.46 2.66 -2.41
CA ILE A 71 7.46 2.08 -1.50
C ILE A 71 8.12 1.25 -0.40
N ASN A 72 9.16 0.47 -0.72
CA ASN A 72 9.93 -0.27 0.28
C ASN A 72 10.62 0.65 1.29
N ALA A 73 11.07 1.83 0.85
CA ALA A 73 11.69 2.83 1.72
C ALA A 73 10.71 3.43 2.74
N LEU A 74 9.39 3.30 2.56
CA LEU A 74 8.40 3.73 3.55
C LEU A 74 8.32 2.80 4.77
N THR A 75 8.89 1.60 4.65
CA THR A 75 8.81 0.53 5.66
C THR A 75 10.15 0.23 6.32
N ASN A 76 11.22 0.89 5.89
CA ASN A 76 12.61 0.70 6.36
C ASN A 76 13.04 1.94 7.16
#